data_AF-A0A929PBQ2-F1
#
_entry.id   AF-A0A929PBQ2-F1
#
_cell.length_a   1.000
_cell.length_b   1.000
_cell.length_c   1.000
_cell.angle_alpha   90.00
_cell.angle_beta   90.00
_cell.angle_gamma   90.00
#
_symmetry.space_group_name_H-M   'P 1'
#
loop_
_entity.id
_entity.type
_entity.pdbx_description
1 polymer ?
#
loop_
_entity_poly.entity_id
_entity_poly.type
_entity_poly.pdbx_seq_one_letter_code
_entity_poly.pdbx_strand_id
1 'polypeptide(L)'
;MQIELEDGRTQKVRSKDIILIHHGPVLNIAHLEPQSGDVETAWELLSHNAVTLRELAELAFGRFIPSTAWEAWQLTCDGLYFHGTPDCITACSREEVSQKQEARRLKASQKIAWTGFLTRVANRQVTSEDDHFLAEVEAMALGEANKSRVLHELGRSQNPQNAHSLLLDLGRWNNRFNPHPKRFGAPLSASVSNLPELPEEDRVDLTHLPAFAIDNAWTTDPDDALSLEGPNRLWVHVADVAAIVPPDSPADIEARNRAASLYLPEMTVPMLPVVASERLALGISDISPALSFGLNLDSEGGIIGIEIVPSWVRVSRLSYEQAEGMFHDLPFEGLLRLAQNNEARRKQNGAVSIELPEIDVRVEDGKVVFHPVRSLRSQMIVREAMLMAGEAVAGYALREGIP
;
A
#
# COMPACT_ATOMS: atom_id res chain seq x y z
N MET A 1 36.68 -45.49 -19.95
CA MET A 1 35.59 -46.45 -20.26
C MET A 1 34.41 -45.67 -20.83
N GLN A 2 33.51 -46.31 -21.57
CA GLN A 2 32.23 -45.73 -21.99
C GLN A 2 31.12 -46.49 -21.26
N ILE A 3 30.20 -45.76 -20.65
CA ILE A 3 28.99 -46.32 -20.02
C ILE A 3 27.77 -45.84 -20.79
N GLU A 4 26.70 -46.62 -20.77
CA GLU A 4 25.39 -46.24 -21.30
C GLU A 4 24.49 -45.82 -20.13
N LEU A 5 23.85 -44.66 -20.24
CA LEU A 5 22.89 -44.14 -19.26
C LEU A 5 21.49 -44.71 -19.54
N GLU A 6 20.58 -44.61 -18.57
CA GLU A 6 19.19 -45.12 -18.71
C GLU A 6 18.42 -44.54 -19.91
N ASP A 7 18.82 -43.36 -20.41
CA ASP A 7 18.23 -42.73 -21.59
C ASP A 7 18.92 -43.10 -22.92
N GLY A 8 19.80 -44.10 -22.91
CA GLY A 8 20.52 -44.62 -24.08
C GLY A 8 21.71 -43.77 -24.52
N ARG A 9 22.04 -42.67 -23.81
CA ARG A 9 23.23 -41.87 -24.11
C ARG A 9 24.50 -42.56 -23.62
N THR A 10 25.57 -42.47 -24.39
CA THR A 10 26.88 -42.97 -23.98
C THR A 10 27.75 -41.85 -23.39
N GLN A 11 28.35 -42.09 -22.23
CA GLN A 11 29.23 -41.14 -21.54
C GLN A 11 30.63 -41.72 -21.38
N LYS A 12 31.66 -40.95 -21.77
CA LYS A 12 33.05 -41.28 -21.47
C LYS A 12 33.34 -40.96 -20.00
N VAL A 13 33.75 -41.97 -19.25
CA VAL A 13 34.07 -41.90 -17.83
C VAL A 13 35.49 -42.44 -17.59
N ARG A 14 36.22 -41.84 -16.64
CA ARG A 14 37.54 -42.36 -16.24
C ARG A 14 37.31 -43.52 -15.28
N SER A 15 38.16 -44.54 -15.34
CA SER A 15 37.99 -45.74 -14.50
C SER A 15 37.98 -45.43 -13.00
N LYS A 16 38.62 -44.34 -12.57
CA LYS A 16 38.61 -43.86 -11.18
C LYS A 16 37.30 -43.19 -10.72
N ASP A 17 36.43 -42.81 -11.67
CA ASP A 17 35.15 -42.16 -11.38
C ASP A 17 33.99 -43.20 -11.36
N ILE A 18 34.31 -44.50 -11.40
CA ILE A 18 33.36 -45.61 -11.41
C ILE A 18 33.69 -46.52 -10.23
N ILE A 19 32.68 -46.90 -9.46
CA ILE A 19 32.80 -47.93 -8.44
C ILE A 19 31.98 -49.13 -8.89
N LEU A 20 32.64 -50.29 -8.99
CA LEU A 20 31.98 -51.53 -9.36
C LEU A 20 31.29 -52.12 -8.13
N ILE A 21 29.96 -52.20 -8.16
CA ILE A 21 29.16 -52.70 -7.04
C ILE A 21 28.86 -54.21 -7.12
N HIS A 22 28.93 -54.83 -8.31
CA HIS A 22 28.82 -56.28 -8.50
C HIS A 22 29.43 -56.71 -9.86
N HIS A 23 29.97 -57.93 -9.96
CA HIS A 23 30.59 -58.48 -11.18
C HIS A 23 29.62 -59.06 -12.24
N GLY A 24 28.30 -58.89 -12.06
CA GLY A 24 27.28 -59.53 -12.92
C GLY A 24 27.08 -61.06 -12.70
N PRO A 25 26.56 -61.80 -13.71
CA PRO A 25 26.28 -61.34 -15.07
C PRO A 25 24.99 -60.52 -15.16
N VAL A 26 25.11 -59.24 -15.49
CA VAL A 26 24.00 -58.33 -15.84
C VAL A 26 24.46 -57.42 -16.96
N LEU A 27 23.72 -57.43 -18.07
CA LEU A 27 24.02 -56.61 -19.24
C LEU A 27 23.25 -55.28 -19.23
N ASN A 28 22.13 -55.21 -18.50
CA ASN A 28 21.31 -54.00 -18.37
C ASN A 28 20.67 -53.95 -16.97
N ILE A 29 20.79 -52.81 -16.29
CA ILE A 29 20.19 -52.56 -14.96
C ILE A 29 18.65 -52.70 -15.00
N ALA A 30 18.01 -52.40 -16.13
CA ALA A 30 16.56 -52.56 -16.30
C ALA A 30 16.08 -54.02 -16.21
N HIS A 31 16.99 -55.00 -16.32
CA HIS A 31 16.67 -56.43 -16.16
C HIS A 31 16.86 -56.93 -14.71
N LEU A 32 17.18 -56.04 -13.76
CA LEU A 32 17.23 -56.41 -12.35
C LEU A 32 15.82 -56.53 -11.80
N GLU A 33 15.47 -57.73 -11.35
CA GLU A 33 14.19 -57.96 -10.68
C GLU A 33 14.24 -57.50 -9.22
N PRO A 34 13.21 -56.79 -8.74
CA PRO A 34 13.12 -56.37 -7.34
C PRO A 34 13.17 -57.57 -6.39
N GLN A 35 13.87 -57.44 -5.27
CA GLN A 35 13.97 -58.49 -4.25
C GLN A 35 13.20 -58.10 -2.99
N SER A 36 12.51 -59.07 -2.40
CA SER A 36 11.86 -58.89 -1.11
C SER A 36 12.92 -59.05 -0.02
N GLY A 37 13.13 -58.00 0.77
CA GLY A 37 14.09 -57.99 1.88
C GLY A 37 13.52 -57.29 3.11
N ASP A 38 14.20 -57.44 4.24
CA ASP A 38 13.86 -56.79 5.51
C ASP A 38 14.90 -55.73 5.87
N VAL A 39 14.68 -54.54 5.33
CA VAL A 39 15.59 -53.40 5.44
C VAL A 39 15.65 -52.85 6.87
N GLU A 40 14.52 -52.86 7.58
CA GLU A 40 14.45 -52.34 8.96
C GLU A 40 15.19 -53.27 9.91
N THR A 41 15.00 -54.59 9.80
CA THR A 41 15.77 -55.56 10.60
C THR A 41 17.27 -55.44 10.31
N ALA A 42 17.68 -55.32 9.04
CA ALA A 42 19.09 -55.12 8.70
C ALA A 42 19.65 -53.83 9.30
N TRP A 43 18.87 -52.74 9.28
CA TRP A 43 19.24 -51.46 9.88
C TRP A 43 19.40 -51.56 11.40
N GLU A 44 18.51 -52.25 12.10
CA GLU A 44 18.61 -52.44 13.56
C GLU A 44 19.82 -53.30 13.97
N LEU A 45 20.12 -54.34 13.17
CA LEU A 45 21.23 -55.26 13.41
C LEU A 45 22.61 -54.62 13.19
N LEU A 46 22.71 -53.60 12.33
CA LEU A 46 23.97 -52.92 11.99
C LEU A 46 24.48 -51.94 13.06
N SER A 47 23.78 -51.83 14.19
CA SER A 47 24.02 -50.90 15.29
C SER A 47 25.52 -50.61 15.58
N HIS A 48 25.99 -49.45 15.08
CA HIS A 48 27.34 -48.87 15.16
C HIS A 48 28.48 -49.53 14.37
N ASN A 49 28.24 -50.60 13.62
CA ASN A 49 29.27 -51.26 12.81
C ASN A 49 29.18 -50.81 11.35
N ALA A 50 30.34 -50.50 10.76
CA ALA A 50 30.46 -50.28 9.32
C ALA A 50 30.54 -51.63 8.60
N VAL A 51 29.79 -51.79 7.51
CA VAL A 51 29.79 -52.98 6.66
C VAL A 51 30.03 -52.63 5.21
N THR A 52 30.46 -53.62 4.44
CA THR A 52 30.54 -53.53 2.99
C THR A 52 29.16 -53.65 2.35
N LEU A 53 29.03 -53.23 1.09
CA LEU A 53 27.82 -53.40 0.30
C LEU A 53 27.37 -54.86 0.19
N ARG A 54 28.33 -55.80 0.13
CA ARG A 54 28.05 -57.24 0.13
C ARG A 54 27.34 -57.67 1.41
N GLU A 55 27.91 -57.30 2.55
CA GLU A 55 27.36 -57.64 3.87
C GLU A 55 25.99 -57.01 4.08
N LEU A 56 25.80 -55.74 3.68
CA LEU A 56 24.49 -55.09 3.73
C LEU A 56 23.46 -55.84 2.86
N ALA A 57 23.83 -56.24 1.64
CA ALA A 57 22.93 -56.97 0.74
C ALA A 57 22.59 -58.38 1.28
N GLU A 58 23.55 -59.06 1.90
CA GLU A 58 23.32 -60.35 2.56
C GLU A 58 22.44 -60.21 3.81
N LEU A 59 22.62 -59.14 4.60
CA LEU A 59 21.80 -58.86 5.79
C LEU A 59 20.36 -58.49 5.42
N ALA A 60 20.16 -57.58 4.45
CA ALA A 60 18.84 -57.08 4.08
C ALA A 60 18.06 -58.04 3.17
N PHE A 61 18.73 -58.80 2.31
CA PHE A 61 18.08 -59.60 1.25
C PHE A 61 18.49 -61.08 1.25
N GLY A 62 19.36 -61.51 2.17
CA GLY A 62 19.77 -62.92 2.33
C GLY A 62 20.78 -63.44 1.31
N ARG A 63 21.18 -62.64 0.31
CA ARG A 63 22.13 -63.03 -0.74
C ARG A 63 22.78 -61.82 -1.41
N PHE A 64 24.03 -61.96 -1.84
CA PHE A 64 24.71 -60.97 -2.69
C PHE A 64 24.65 -61.41 -4.17
N ILE A 65 23.66 -60.89 -4.89
CA ILE A 65 23.48 -61.04 -6.33
C ILE A 65 23.33 -59.65 -6.96
N PRO A 66 23.39 -59.50 -8.29
CA PRO A 66 23.34 -58.18 -8.92
C PRO A 66 22.14 -57.31 -8.52
N SER A 67 20.95 -57.90 -8.34
CA SER A 67 19.74 -57.16 -7.92
C SER A 67 19.83 -56.67 -6.47
N THR A 68 20.21 -57.54 -5.53
CA THR A 68 20.33 -57.16 -4.11
C THR A 68 21.49 -56.21 -3.84
N ALA A 69 22.60 -56.33 -4.58
CA ALA A 69 23.70 -55.37 -4.53
C ALA A 69 23.27 -53.97 -5.00
N TRP A 70 22.46 -53.90 -6.06
CA TRP A 70 21.90 -52.65 -6.55
C TRP A 70 20.91 -52.04 -5.55
N GLU A 71 19.99 -52.83 -5.01
CA GLU A 71 19.01 -52.36 -4.02
C GLU A 71 19.67 -51.89 -2.72
N ALA A 72 20.63 -52.64 -2.18
CA ALA A 72 21.39 -52.22 -1.00
C ALA A 72 22.13 -50.89 -1.24
N TRP A 73 22.64 -50.69 -2.46
CA TRP A 73 23.29 -49.44 -2.84
C TRP A 73 22.27 -48.30 -2.99
N GLN A 74 21.10 -48.56 -3.57
CA GLN A 74 20.01 -47.58 -3.66
C GLN A 74 19.53 -47.14 -2.27
N LEU A 75 19.40 -48.05 -1.31
CA LEU A 75 19.06 -47.73 0.09
C LEU A 75 20.11 -46.82 0.74
N THR A 76 21.40 -47.07 0.44
CA THR A 76 22.52 -46.26 0.91
C THR A 76 22.52 -44.87 0.27
N CYS A 77 22.17 -44.78 -1.02
CA CYS A 77 22.05 -43.51 -1.74
C CYS A 77 20.81 -42.70 -1.31
N ASP A 78 19.69 -43.36 -0.99
CA ASP A 78 18.48 -42.72 -0.45
C ASP A 78 18.79 -42.05 0.90
N GLY A 79 19.71 -42.62 1.68
CA GLY A 79 20.25 -41.96 2.86
C GLY A 79 19.30 -41.99 4.06
N LEU A 80 18.17 -42.71 4.00
CA LEU A 80 17.23 -42.83 5.12
C LEU A 80 17.84 -43.67 6.25
N TYR A 81 18.14 -44.94 5.94
CA TYR A 81 18.63 -45.92 6.91
C TYR A 81 20.15 -46.10 6.87
N PHE A 82 20.79 -45.91 5.72
CA PHE A 82 22.21 -46.15 5.52
C PHE A 82 22.88 -44.99 4.81
N HIS A 83 24.18 -44.79 5.03
CA HIS A 83 25.01 -43.86 4.27
C HIS A 83 26.45 -44.38 4.17
N GLY A 84 27.23 -43.86 3.23
CA GLY A 84 28.65 -44.18 3.11
C GLY A 84 29.07 -44.52 1.68
N THR A 85 30.07 -45.40 1.56
CA THR A 85 30.63 -45.87 0.30
C THR A 85 30.45 -47.39 0.19
N PRO A 86 30.56 -48.02 -0.99
CA PRO A 86 30.36 -49.47 -1.12
C PRO A 86 31.29 -50.32 -0.23
N ASP A 87 32.44 -49.79 0.18
CA ASP A 87 33.38 -50.48 1.06
C ASP A 87 33.14 -50.19 2.56
N CYS A 88 32.35 -49.16 2.88
CA CYS A 88 32.10 -48.72 4.25
C CYS A 88 30.74 -48.00 4.32
N ILE A 89 29.71 -48.77 4.66
CA ILE A 89 28.33 -48.35 4.85
C ILE A 89 28.01 -48.41 6.33
N THR A 90 27.45 -47.34 6.86
CA THR A 90 27.03 -47.24 8.26
C THR A 90 25.54 -47.01 8.35
N ALA A 91 24.91 -47.63 9.35
CA ALA A 91 23.51 -47.38 9.70
C ALA A 91 23.35 -45.99 10.35
N CYS A 92 22.34 -45.24 9.93
CA CYS A 92 21.91 -44.01 10.60
C CYS A 92 21.40 -44.36 12.01
N SER A 93 21.62 -43.48 12.98
CA SER A 93 21.05 -43.64 14.32
C SER A 93 19.51 -43.56 14.30
N ARG A 94 18.85 -44.12 15.32
CA ARG A 94 17.38 -44.02 15.47
C ARG A 94 16.88 -42.58 15.46
N GLU A 95 17.62 -41.67 16.11
CA GLU A 95 17.31 -40.24 16.12
C GLU A 95 17.38 -39.63 14.71
N GLU A 96 18.44 -39.92 13.96
CA GLU A 96 18.62 -39.41 12.58
C GLU A 96 17.55 -39.96 11.63
N VAL A 97 17.21 -41.25 11.73
CA VAL A 97 16.13 -41.86 10.93
C VAL A 97 14.80 -41.18 11.25
N SER A 98 14.47 -41.00 12.54
CA SER A 98 13.23 -40.33 12.96
C SER A 98 13.13 -38.89 12.42
N GLN A 99 14.21 -38.12 12.53
CA GLN A 99 14.27 -36.74 11.99
C GLN A 99 14.13 -36.71 10.47
N LYS A 100 14.79 -37.63 9.74
CA LYS A 100 14.69 -37.73 8.29
C LYS A 100 13.27 -38.15 7.85
N GLN A 101 12.66 -39.12 8.53
CA GLN A 101 11.29 -39.54 8.26
C GLN A 101 10.31 -38.39 8.50
N GLU A 102 10.45 -37.64 9.60
CA GLU A 102 9.61 -36.48 9.88
C GLU A 102 9.80 -35.37 8.83
N ALA A 103 11.03 -35.03 8.48
CA ALA A 103 11.32 -34.06 7.44
C ALA A 103 10.72 -34.47 6.07
N ARG A 104 10.83 -35.76 5.70
CA ARG A 104 10.21 -36.31 4.49
C ARG A 104 8.69 -36.23 4.54
N ARG A 105 8.08 -36.57 5.69
CA ARG A 105 6.63 -36.47 5.92
C ARG A 105 6.14 -35.03 5.82
N LEU A 106 6.82 -34.08 6.45
CA LEU A 106 6.50 -32.65 6.35
C LEU A 106 6.61 -32.16 4.90
N LYS A 107 7.69 -32.51 4.19
CA LYS A 107 7.87 -32.14 2.77
C LYS A 107 6.79 -32.74 1.88
N ALA A 108 6.41 -34.00 2.11
CA ALA A 108 5.31 -34.65 1.39
C ALA A 108 3.97 -33.97 1.68
N SER A 109 3.69 -33.67 2.94
CA SER A 109 2.49 -32.94 3.37
C SER A 109 2.42 -31.54 2.73
N GLN A 110 3.51 -30.78 2.74
CA GLN A 110 3.60 -29.48 2.07
C GLN A 110 3.35 -29.59 0.55
N LYS A 111 3.90 -30.61 -0.11
CA LYS A 111 3.66 -30.84 -1.55
C LYS A 111 2.19 -31.15 -1.83
N ILE A 112 1.54 -31.94 -0.98
CA ILE A 112 0.11 -32.27 -1.08
C ILE A 112 -0.72 -30.99 -0.86
N ALA A 113 -0.44 -30.23 0.20
CA ALA A 113 -1.12 -28.97 0.51
C ALA A 113 -1.00 -27.96 -0.64
N TRP A 114 0.21 -27.78 -1.18
CA TRP A 114 0.47 -26.92 -2.33
C TRP A 114 -0.31 -27.34 -3.59
N THR A 115 -0.31 -28.63 -3.90
CA THR A 115 -1.02 -29.16 -5.08
C THR A 115 -2.55 -29.00 -4.92
N GLY A 116 -3.06 -29.25 -3.71
CA GLY A 116 -4.46 -29.03 -3.37
C GLY A 116 -4.85 -27.55 -3.46
N PHE A 117 -3.99 -26.65 -2.98
CA PHE A 117 -4.17 -25.21 -3.11
C PHE A 117 -4.25 -24.78 -4.57
N LEU A 118 -3.30 -25.18 -5.42
CA LEU A 118 -3.32 -24.82 -6.86
C LEU A 118 -4.61 -25.31 -7.55
N THR A 119 -5.09 -26.49 -7.17
CA THR A 119 -6.36 -27.05 -7.67
C THR A 119 -7.55 -26.19 -7.23
N ARG A 120 -7.60 -25.76 -5.96
CA ARG A 120 -8.63 -24.84 -5.46
C ARG A 120 -8.58 -23.47 -6.13
N VAL A 121 -7.40 -22.92 -6.36
CA VAL A 121 -7.22 -21.67 -7.09
C VAL A 121 -7.76 -21.78 -8.52
N ALA A 122 -7.41 -22.86 -9.24
CA ALA A 122 -7.92 -23.11 -10.59
C ALA A 122 -9.46 -23.20 -10.64
N ASN A 123 -10.07 -23.73 -9.58
CA ASN A 123 -11.53 -23.86 -9.45
C ASN A 123 -12.21 -22.67 -8.75
N ARG A 124 -11.47 -21.62 -8.34
CA ARG A 124 -11.97 -20.47 -7.55
C ARG A 124 -12.67 -20.87 -6.25
N GLN A 125 -12.14 -21.89 -5.58
CA GLN A 125 -12.68 -22.48 -4.35
C GLN A 125 -11.69 -22.36 -3.18
N VAL A 126 -10.95 -21.26 -3.11
CA VAL A 126 -9.99 -21.03 -2.02
C VAL A 126 -10.71 -20.87 -0.67
N THR A 127 -10.08 -21.35 0.40
CA THR A 127 -10.60 -21.27 1.77
C THR A 127 -9.62 -20.51 2.67
N SER A 128 -10.01 -20.14 3.89
CA SER A 128 -9.13 -19.44 4.85
C SER A 128 -7.82 -20.19 5.16
N GLU A 129 -7.77 -21.50 4.97
CA GLU A 129 -6.54 -22.29 5.10
C GLU A 129 -5.48 -21.89 4.05
N ASP A 130 -5.90 -21.32 2.92
CA ASP A 130 -5.05 -20.90 1.81
C ASP A 130 -4.42 -19.50 2.00
N ASP A 131 -4.78 -18.78 3.08
CA ASP A 131 -4.36 -17.39 3.31
C ASP A 131 -2.83 -17.25 3.29
N HIS A 132 -2.12 -18.21 3.90
CA HIS A 132 -0.66 -18.22 3.94
C HIS A 132 -0.01 -18.36 2.55
N PHE A 133 -0.67 -19.02 1.59
CA PHE A 133 -0.20 -19.09 0.20
C PHE A 133 -0.52 -17.82 -0.57
N LEU A 134 -1.63 -17.16 -0.24
CA LEU A 134 -2.05 -15.92 -0.89
C LEU A 134 -1.33 -14.68 -0.37
N ALA A 135 -0.71 -14.74 0.81
CA ALA A 135 0.03 -13.62 1.39
C ALA A 135 1.09 -13.02 0.43
N GLU A 136 1.81 -13.86 -0.33
CA GLU A 136 2.77 -13.35 -1.34
C GLU A 136 2.09 -12.71 -2.55
N VAL A 137 0.87 -13.15 -2.90
CA VAL A 137 0.06 -12.54 -3.96
C VAL A 137 -0.45 -11.18 -3.49
N GLU A 138 -0.93 -11.08 -2.25
CA GLU A 138 -1.35 -9.82 -1.64
C GLU A 138 -0.19 -8.82 -1.55
N ALA A 139 0.96 -9.25 -1.05
CA ALA A 139 2.16 -8.42 -1.00
C ALA A 139 2.55 -7.91 -2.40
N MET A 140 2.52 -8.76 -3.43
CA MET A 140 2.77 -8.33 -4.80
C MET A 140 1.70 -7.36 -5.32
N ALA A 141 0.42 -7.64 -5.05
CA ALA A 141 -0.69 -6.78 -5.44
C ALA A 141 -0.58 -5.38 -4.80
N LEU A 142 0.01 -5.28 -3.61
CA LEU A 142 0.27 -4.03 -2.89
C LEU A 142 1.62 -3.38 -3.26
N GLY A 143 2.44 -4.01 -4.10
CA GLY A 143 3.74 -3.50 -4.50
C GLY A 143 4.87 -3.76 -3.49
N GLU A 144 4.63 -4.57 -2.47
CA GLU A 144 5.58 -4.90 -1.39
C GLU A 144 6.48 -6.09 -1.77
N ALA A 145 6.09 -6.89 -2.77
CA ALA A 145 6.86 -8.03 -3.27
C ALA A 145 7.05 -7.99 -4.79
N ASN A 146 8.19 -8.50 -5.26
CA ASN A 146 8.53 -8.60 -6.68
C ASN A 146 8.53 -10.04 -7.21
N LYS A 147 8.26 -11.02 -6.34
CA LYS A 147 8.17 -12.45 -6.68
C LYS A 147 6.93 -13.06 -6.05
N SER A 148 6.28 -13.94 -6.79
CA SER A 148 5.18 -14.77 -6.33
C SER A 148 5.28 -16.12 -7.02
N ARG A 149 5.48 -17.16 -6.20
CA ARG A 149 5.44 -18.55 -6.64
C ARG A 149 4.06 -18.91 -7.20
N VAL A 150 2.98 -18.44 -6.57
CA VAL A 150 1.62 -18.67 -7.02
C VAL A 150 1.43 -18.17 -8.45
N LEU A 151 1.78 -16.92 -8.74
CA LEU A 151 1.63 -16.38 -10.10
C LEU A 151 2.50 -17.10 -11.12
N HIS A 152 3.74 -17.45 -10.74
CA HIS A 152 4.64 -18.20 -11.60
C HIS A 152 4.04 -19.56 -12.01
N GLU A 153 3.51 -20.30 -11.05
CA GLU A 153 2.96 -21.65 -11.26
C GLU A 153 1.63 -21.61 -12.01
N LEU A 154 0.89 -20.51 -11.89
CA LEU A 154 -0.30 -20.23 -12.71
C LEU A 154 0.04 -19.69 -14.12
N GLY A 155 1.32 -19.54 -14.46
CA GLY A 155 1.76 -18.98 -15.74
C GLY A 155 1.41 -17.50 -15.94
N ARG A 156 1.11 -16.78 -14.85
CA ARG A 156 0.82 -15.35 -14.87
C ARG A 156 2.11 -14.54 -14.74
N SER A 157 2.16 -13.39 -15.40
CA SER A 157 3.27 -12.45 -15.21
C SER A 157 3.31 -11.95 -13.77
N GLN A 158 4.49 -11.91 -13.16
CA GLN A 158 4.70 -11.47 -11.78
C GLN A 158 4.71 -9.94 -11.70
N ASN A 159 3.52 -9.34 -11.62
CA ASN A 159 3.35 -7.90 -11.45
C ASN A 159 2.09 -7.57 -10.61
N PRO A 160 2.00 -6.35 -10.04
CA PRO A 160 0.89 -5.97 -9.16
C PRO A 160 -0.50 -6.08 -9.82
N GLN A 161 -0.60 -5.89 -11.13
CA GLN A 161 -1.88 -5.94 -11.85
C GLN A 161 -2.40 -7.38 -11.96
N ASN A 162 -1.54 -8.35 -12.29
CA ASN A 162 -1.92 -9.76 -12.35
C ASN A 162 -2.22 -10.33 -10.96
N ALA A 163 -1.47 -9.91 -9.94
CA ALA A 163 -1.73 -10.26 -8.54
C ALA A 163 -3.11 -9.74 -8.09
N HIS A 164 -3.39 -8.46 -8.33
CA HIS A 164 -4.68 -7.84 -8.03
C HIS A 164 -5.83 -8.56 -8.76
N SER A 165 -5.69 -8.80 -10.07
CA SER A 165 -6.69 -9.55 -10.85
C SER A 165 -6.94 -10.95 -10.28
N LEU A 166 -5.90 -11.67 -9.84
CA LEU A 166 -6.08 -12.98 -9.22
C LEU A 166 -6.88 -12.89 -7.91
N LEU A 167 -6.59 -11.91 -7.06
CA LEU A 167 -7.31 -11.73 -5.79
C LEU A 167 -8.80 -11.38 -6.00
N LEU A 168 -9.11 -10.64 -7.05
CA LEU A 168 -10.50 -10.38 -7.47
C LEU A 168 -11.18 -11.64 -8.00
N ASP A 169 -10.51 -12.40 -8.88
CA ASP A 169 -11.02 -13.66 -9.45
C ASP A 169 -11.38 -14.68 -8.36
N LEU A 170 -10.58 -14.69 -7.28
CA LEU A 170 -10.73 -15.56 -6.12
C LEU A 170 -11.73 -15.05 -5.08
N GLY A 171 -12.29 -13.84 -5.26
CA GLY A 171 -13.20 -13.22 -4.30
C GLY A 171 -12.55 -12.85 -2.96
N ARG A 172 -11.21 -12.81 -2.92
CA ARG A 172 -10.43 -12.42 -1.72
C ARG A 172 -10.41 -10.92 -1.55
N TRP A 173 -10.19 -10.23 -2.65
CA TRP A 173 -10.49 -8.81 -2.74
C TRP A 173 -11.79 -8.64 -3.51
N ASN A 174 -12.48 -7.53 -3.22
CA ASN A 174 -13.64 -7.13 -4.00
C ASN A 174 -13.26 -5.94 -4.89
N ASN A 175 -14.15 -5.60 -5.82
CA ASN A 175 -13.99 -4.48 -6.75
C ASN A 175 -13.92 -3.09 -6.08
N ARG A 176 -14.05 -3.00 -4.76
CA ARG A 176 -13.90 -1.77 -3.97
C ARG A 176 -12.52 -1.63 -3.34
N PHE A 177 -11.68 -2.67 -3.41
CA PHE A 177 -10.33 -2.57 -2.86
C PHE A 177 -9.45 -1.74 -3.79
N ASN A 178 -9.01 -0.58 -3.30
CA ASN A 178 -8.10 0.30 -4.02
C ASN A 178 -6.65 0.10 -3.54
N PRO A 179 -5.79 -0.62 -4.29
CA PRO A 179 -4.41 -0.86 -3.88
C PRO A 179 -3.47 0.33 -4.16
N HIS A 180 -3.92 1.35 -4.90
CA HIS A 180 -3.04 2.41 -5.40
C HIS A 180 -2.42 3.26 -4.30
N PRO A 181 -3.16 3.75 -3.30
CA PRO A 181 -2.57 4.52 -2.21
C PRO A 181 -1.41 3.78 -1.54
N LYS A 182 -1.61 2.49 -1.23
CA LYS A 182 -0.59 1.65 -0.61
C LYS A 182 0.62 1.42 -1.53
N ARG A 183 0.40 1.20 -2.84
CA ARG A 183 1.48 1.08 -3.84
C ARG A 183 2.35 2.33 -3.95
N PHE A 184 1.75 3.51 -3.75
CA PHE A 184 2.46 4.80 -3.78
C PHE A 184 3.02 5.20 -2.41
N GLY A 185 2.88 4.35 -1.38
CA GLY A 185 3.33 4.67 -0.03
C GLY A 185 2.53 5.79 0.64
N ALA A 186 1.32 6.07 0.15
CA ALA A 186 0.47 7.08 0.73
C ALA A 186 -0.03 6.62 2.12
N PRO A 187 0.00 7.50 3.14
CA PRO A 187 -0.53 7.18 4.44
C PRO A 187 -2.05 6.98 4.35
N LEU A 188 -2.53 5.89 4.93
CA LEU A 188 -3.96 5.51 4.92
C LEU A 188 -4.64 5.68 6.28
N SER A 189 -3.92 6.21 7.25
CA SER A 189 -4.42 6.51 8.60
C SER A 189 -4.20 7.98 8.93
N ALA A 190 -5.10 8.55 9.73
CA ALA A 190 -4.95 9.90 10.24
C ALA A 190 -3.63 10.04 11.04
N SER A 191 -3.09 11.26 11.06
CA SER A 191 -1.97 11.59 11.93
C SER A 191 -2.37 11.49 13.39
N VAL A 192 -1.48 10.97 14.23
CA VAL A 192 -1.66 10.83 15.69
C VAL A 192 -0.78 11.80 16.49
N SER A 193 -0.16 12.77 15.80
CA SER A 193 0.68 13.77 16.46
C SER A 193 -0.14 14.60 17.44
N ASN A 194 0.38 14.81 18.65
CA ASN A 194 -0.26 15.71 19.61
C ASN A 194 -0.13 17.16 19.15
N LEU A 195 -1.22 17.91 19.25
CA LEU A 195 -1.25 19.35 19.00
C LEU A 195 -1.29 20.09 20.34
N PRO A 196 -0.50 21.17 20.52
CA PRO A 196 -0.65 22.07 21.64
C PRO A 196 -2.05 22.70 21.66
N GLU A 197 -2.43 23.23 22.81
CA GLU A 197 -3.57 24.14 22.91
C GLU A 197 -3.28 25.43 22.13
N LEU A 198 -4.35 26.13 21.74
CA LEU A 198 -4.22 27.45 21.14
C LEU A 198 -3.50 28.38 22.13
N PRO A 199 -2.46 29.13 21.70
CA PRO A 199 -1.75 30.02 22.60
C PRO A 199 -2.66 31.13 23.14
N GLU A 200 -2.43 31.52 24.39
CA GLU A 200 -3.04 32.74 24.96
C GLU A 200 -2.33 33.96 24.37
N GLU A 201 -2.91 34.53 23.32
CA GLU A 201 -2.41 35.73 22.64
C GLU A 201 -3.54 36.73 22.35
N ASP A 202 -3.17 38.00 22.20
CA ASP A 202 -4.10 39.04 21.79
C ASP A 202 -4.51 38.81 20.33
N ARG A 203 -5.82 38.68 20.11
CA ARG A 203 -6.44 38.49 18.79
C ARG A 203 -7.44 39.61 18.53
N VAL A 204 -7.45 40.13 17.31
CA VAL A 204 -8.38 41.18 16.89
C VAL A 204 -9.80 40.62 16.86
N ASP A 205 -10.74 41.29 17.54
CA ASP A 205 -12.15 40.91 17.51
C ASP A 205 -12.82 41.38 16.22
N LEU A 206 -13.05 40.45 15.31
CA LEU A 206 -13.78 40.65 14.05
C LEU A 206 -15.17 39.99 14.09
N THR A 207 -15.65 39.56 15.26
CA THR A 207 -16.94 38.85 15.40
C THR A 207 -18.17 39.71 15.09
N HIS A 208 -17.98 41.02 14.98
CA HIS A 208 -18.99 41.99 14.57
C HIS A 208 -19.17 42.05 13.04
N LEU A 209 -18.21 41.52 12.27
CA LEU A 209 -18.31 41.42 10.81
C LEU A 209 -18.97 40.08 10.43
N PRO A 210 -20.01 40.07 9.58
CA PRO A 210 -20.57 38.84 9.05
C PRO A 210 -19.55 38.11 8.18
N ALA A 211 -19.12 36.93 8.63
CA ALA A 211 -18.17 36.07 7.92
C ALA A 211 -18.86 34.82 7.37
N PHE A 212 -18.48 34.40 6.16
CA PHE A 212 -19.08 33.25 5.47
C PHE A 212 -18.00 32.29 4.95
N ALA A 213 -18.03 31.05 5.43
CA ALA A 213 -17.31 29.94 4.82
C ALA A 213 -18.21 29.34 3.73
N ILE A 214 -17.78 29.41 2.47
CA ILE A 214 -18.60 29.01 1.31
C ILE A 214 -17.89 27.86 0.59
N ASP A 215 -18.47 26.67 0.71
CA ASP A 215 -17.83 25.41 0.34
C ASP A 215 -18.76 24.47 -0.43
N ASN A 216 -18.27 23.30 -0.80
CA ASN A 216 -19.16 22.23 -1.19
C ASN A 216 -20.01 21.77 0.01
N ALA A 217 -21.24 21.29 -0.24
CA ALA A 217 -22.17 20.88 0.82
C ALA A 217 -21.65 19.77 1.74
N TRP A 218 -20.65 19.01 1.29
CA TRP A 218 -20.02 17.92 2.03
C TRP A 218 -18.72 18.30 2.74
N THR A 219 -18.23 19.54 2.58
CA THR A 219 -17.02 19.99 3.27
C THR A 219 -17.25 19.99 4.77
N THR A 220 -16.39 19.30 5.51
CA THR A 220 -16.49 19.13 6.97
C THR A 220 -15.60 20.08 7.76
N ASP A 221 -14.60 20.65 7.10
CA ASP A 221 -13.46 21.34 7.66
C ASP A 221 -13.14 22.60 6.85
N PRO A 222 -13.94 23.68 6.96
CA PRO A 222 -13.70 24.90 6.21
C PRO A 222 -12.38 25.56 6.62
N ASP A 223 -11.50 25.79 5.64
CA ASP A 223 -10.20 26.44 5.82
C ASP A 223 -10.30 27.97 5.74
N ASP A 224 -11.29 28.50 5.01
CA ASP A 224 -11.42 29.93 4.75
C ASP A 224 -12.85 30.47 4.95
N ALA A 225 -12.93 31.77 5.24
CA ALA A 225 -14.17 32.52 5.30
C ALA A 225 -13.97 33.96 4.82
N LEU A 226 -15.04 34.55 4.29
CA LEU A 226 -15.03 35.89 3.72
C LEU A 226 -15.91 36.85 4.51
N SER A 227 -15.40 38.04 4.80
CA SER A 227 -16.19 39.18 5.26
C SER A 227 -15.97 40.39 4.36
N LEU A 228 -16.93 41.30 4.34
CA LEU A 228 -16.83 42.56 3.63
C LEU A 228 -17.06 43.73 4.60
N GLU A 229 -16.06 44.59 4.74
CA GLU A 229 -16.13 45.80 5.57
C GLU A 229 -16.28 47.03 4.66
N GLY A 230 -17.50 47.58 4.59
CA GLY A 230 -17.80 48.64 3.64
C GLY A 230 -17.73 48.18 2.18
N PRO A 231 -17.53 49.07 1.19
CA PRO A 231 -17.61 48.68 -0.22
C PRO A 231 -16.34 48.03 -0.78
N ASN A 232 -15.18 48.28 -0.16
CA ASN A 232 -13.87 48.10 -0.79
C ASN A 232 -12.84 47.42 0.13
N ARG A 233 -13.25 46.90 1.29
CA ARG A 233 -12.34 46.18 2.18
C ARG A 233 -12.79 44.73 2.34
N LEU A 234 -12.04 43.83 1.72
CA LEU A 234 -12.26 42.40 1.76
C LEU A 234 -11.45 41.82 2.91
N TRP A 235 -12.10 41.05 3.78
CA TRP A 235 -11.42 40.22 4.76
C TRP A 235 -11.45 38.77 4.30
N VAL A 236 -10.27 38.16 4.24
CA VAL A 236 -10.10 36.72 4.06
C VAL A 236 -9.59 36.15 5.38
N HIS A 237 -10.40 35.33 6.02
CA HIS A 237 -10.08 34.66 7.27
C HIS A 237 -9.64 33.24 6.95
N VAL A 238 -8.48 32.82 7.45
CA VAL A 238 -7.95 31.45 7.24
C VAL A 238 -7.78 30.76 8.59
N ALA A 239 -8.09 29.47 8.65
CA ALA A 239 -7.84 28.64 9.83
C ALA A 239 -6.40 28.82 10.32
N ASP A 240 -6.23 29.14 11.61
CA ASP A 240 -4.94 29.52 12.17
C ASP A 240 -4.07 28.29 12.54
N VAL A 241 -3.71 27.51 11.53
CA VAL A 241 -2.97 26.24 11.68
C VAL A 241 -1.60 26.47 12.32
N ALA A 242 -0.91 27.55 11.94
CA ALA A 242 0.42 27.85 12.44
C ALA A 242 0.45 28.10 13.96
N ALA A 243 -0.68 28.51 14.57
CA ALA A 243 -0.78 28.70 16.00
C ALA A 243 -0.64 27.39 16.80
N ILE A 244 -0.98 26.24 16.22
CA ILE A 244 -0.87 24.93 16.89
C ILE A 244 0.03 23.92 16.14
N VAL A 245 0.64 24.32 15.03
CA VAL A 245 1.61 23.50 14.30
C VAL A 245 2.90 24.31 14.12
N PRO A 246 3.68 24.50 15.21
CA PRO A 246 4.91 25.28 15.11
C PRO A 246 5.95 24.56 14.25
N PRO A 247 6.86 25.31 13.59
CA PRO A 247 7.92 24.74 12.78
C PRO A 247 8.74 23.68 13.51
N ASP A 248 9.05 22.60 12.81
CA ASP A 248 9.81 21.43 13.27
C ASP A 248 9.21 20.67 14.47
N SER A 249 7.94 20.95 14.81
CA SER A 249 7.19 20.10 15.74
C SER A 249 6.91 18.72 15.14
N PRO A 250 6.58 17.70 15.96
CA PRO A 250 6.16 16.39 15.43
C PRO A 250 4.96 16.46 14.48
N ALA A 251 4.06 17.42 14.67
CA ALA A 251 2.93 17.64 13.78
C ALA A 251 3.37 18.26 12.45
N ASP A 252 4.28 19.24 12.46
CA ASP A 252 4.84 19.84 11.24
C ASP A 252 5.64 18.83 10.42
N ILE A 253 6.51 18.05 11.05
CA ILE A 253 7.30 17.00 10.37
C ILE A 253 6.37 16.00 9.66
N GLU A 254 5.32 15.55 10.35
CA GLU A 254 4.34 14.63 9.76
C GLU A 254 3.52 15.28 8.65
N ALA A 255 3.06 16.52 8.83
CA ALA A 255 2.35 17.28 7.80
C ALA A 255 3.23 17.46 6.54
N ARG A 256 4.52 17.77 6.72
CA ARG A 256 5.51 17.91 5.65
C ARG A 256 5.77 16.58 4.93
N ASN A 257 5.78 15.46 5.65
CA ASN A 257 5.89 14.12 5.06
C ASN A 257 4.64 13.73 4.24
N ARG A 258 3.45 14.21 4.64
CA ARG A 258 2.18 14.00 3.92
C ARG A 258 1.99 14.95 2.75
N ALA A 259 2.50 16.17 2.87
CA ALA A 259 2.36 17.32 1.97
C ALA A 259 0.92 17.86 1.80
N ALA A 260 -0.09 16.99 1.75
CA ALA A 260 -1.49 17.35 1.59
C ALA A 260 -2.43 16.31 2.22
N SER A 261 -3.70 16.69 2.43
CA SER A 261 -4.76 15.73 2.73
C SER A 261 -5.02 14.86 1.50
N LEU A 262 -5.17 13.56 1.70
CA LEU A 262 -5.46 12.59 0.64
C LEU A 262 -6.97 12.40 0.53
N TYR A 263 -7.57 12.92 -0.53
CA TYR A 263 -8.99 12.72 -0.85
C TYR A 263 -9.14 11.52 -1.78
N LEU A 264 -9.60 10.40 -1.24
CA LEU A 264 -9.99 9.21 -1.99
C LEU A 264 -11.51 9.17 -2.14
N PRO A 265 -12.05 8.54 -3.21
CA PRO A 265 -13.49 8.35 -3.33
C PRO A 265 -14.13 7.67 -2.12
N GLU A 266 -13.40 6.79 -1.44
CA GLU A 266 -13.88 6.04 -0.29
C GLU A 266 -13.74 6.78 1.05
N MET A 267 -12.77 7.69 1.16
CA MET A 267 -12.43 8.35 2.42
C MET A 267 -11.45 9.53 2.23
N THR A 268 -11.41 10.41 3.22
CA THR A 268 -10.36 11.42 3.36
C THR A 268 -9.36 10.99 4.42
N VAL A 269 -8.06 11.07 4.10
CA VAL A 269 -6.99 10.95 5.09
C VAL A 269 -6.39 12.34 5.31
N PRO A 270 -6.65 12.97 6.46
CA PRO A 270 -6.22 14.35 6.68
C PRO A 270 -4.69 14.46 6.81
N MET A 271 -4.15 15.59 6.36
CA MET A 271 -2.75 15.97 6.54
C MET A 271 -2.42 16.12 8.03
N LEU A 272 -3.33 16.74 8.78
CA LEU A 272 -3.20 17.00 10.21
C LEU A 272 -4.03 15.98 11.02
N PRO A 273 -3.76 15.85 12.33
CA PRO A 273 -4.64 15.12 13.23
C PRO A 273 -6.07 15.65 13.15
N VAL A 274 -7.08 14.77 13.26
CA VAL A 274 -8.51 15.13 13.16
C VAL A 274 -8.91 16.26 14.13
N VAL A 275 -8.29 16.27 15.32
CA VAL A 275 -8.53 17.31 16.34
C VAL A 275 -8.12 18.72 15.88
N ALA A 276 -7.28 18.86 14.83
CA ALA A 276 -6.98 20.16 14.24
C ALA A 276 -8.23 20.81 13.66
N SER A 277 -9.02 20.06 12.87
CA SER A 277 -10.26 20.54 12.26
C SER A 277 -11.28 20.90 13.34
N GLU A 278 -11.39 20.11 14.41
CA GLU A 278 -12.28 20.41 15.55
C GLU A 278 -11.94 21.73 16.25
N ARG A 279 -10.66 22.12 16.25
CA ARG A 279 -10.15 23.32 16.93
C ARG A 279 -10.10 24.56 16.05
N LEU A 280 -9.84 24.38 14.75
CA LEU A 280 -9.45 25.48 13.86
C LEU A 280 -10.37 25.67 12.65
N ALA A 281 -11.12 24.65 12.24
CA ALA A 281 -11.98 24.79 11.07
C ALA A 281 -13.06 25.83 11.33
N LEU A 282 -13.24 26.74 10.37
CA LEU A 282 -14.01 27.94 10.57
C LEU A 282 -15.51 27.63 10.60
N GLY A 283 -16.20 28.15 11.62
CA GLY A 283 -17.65 27.94 11.81
C GLY A 283 -18.04 26.55 12.33
N ILE A 284 -17.08 25.77 12.85
CA ILE A 284 -17.37 24.58 13.68
C ILE A 284 -17.74 25.00 15.11
N SER A 285 -17.02 25.97 15.66
CA SER A 285 -17.34 26.65 16.92
C SER A 285 -18.11 27.95 16.67
N ASP A 286 -18.80 28.46 17.70
CA ASP A 286 -19.51 29.75 17.65
C ASP A 286 -18.58 30.93 17.30
N ILE A 287 -17.33 30.86 17.74
CA ILE A 287 -16.26 31.82 17.46
C ILE A 287 -15.02 30.99 17.11
N SER A 288 -14.42 31.27 15.96
CA SER A 288 -13.25 30.56 15.46
C SER A 288 -11.99 31.44 15.53
N PRO A 289 -10.83 30.87 15.92
CA PRO A 289 -9.55 31.55 15.74
C PRO A 289 -9.17 31.54 14.26
N ALA A 290 -8.71 32.67 13.75
CA ALA A 290 -8.27 32.79 12.36
C ALA A 290 -7.03 33.67 12.24
N LEU A 291 -6.21 33.40 11.24
CA LEU A 291 -5.27 34.36 10.69
C LEU A 291 -6.01 35.13 9.58
N SER A 292 -6.22 36.42 9.80
CA SER A 292 -7.05 37.26 8.93
C SER A 292 -6.23 38.21 8.08
N PHE A 293 -6.63 38.34 6.82
CA PHE A 293 -6.02 39.20 5.81
C PHE A 293 -7.04 40.26 5.37
N GLY A 294 -6.84 41.49 5.83
CA GLY A 294 -7.68 42.64 5.48
C GLY A 294 -7.11 43.37 4.27
N LEU A 295 -7.78 43.28 3.13
CA LEU A 295 -7.35 43.85 1.86
C LEU A 295 -8.12 45.12 1.55
N ASN A 296 -7.42 46.24 1.39
CA ASN A 296 -7.99 47.48 0.88
C ASN A 296 -7.89 47.47 -0.65
N LEU A 297 -9.02 47.64 -1.32
CA LEU A 297 -9.13 47.60 -2.77
C LEU A 297 -9.50 48.98 -3.33
N ASP A 298 -8.94 49.34 -4.48
CA ASP A 298 -9.39 50.51 -5.24
C ASP A 298 -10.65 50.19 -6.08
N SER A 299 -11.16 51.20 -6.81
CA SER A 299 -12.35 51.05 -7.65
C SER A 299 -12.17 50.11 -8.85
N GLU A 300 -10.93 49.81 -9.23
CA GLU A 300 -10.58 48.92 -10.34
C GLU A 300 -10.25 47.49 -9.85
N GLY A 301 -10.35 47.24 -8.54
CA GLY A 301 -10.02 45.95 -7.93
C GLY A 301 -8.52 45.74 -7.71
N GLY A 302 -7.72 46.82 -7.75
CA GLY A 302 -6.31 46.80 -7.37
C GLY A 302 -6.13 46.75 -5.85
N ILE A 303 -5.18 45.94 -5.38
CA ILE A 303 -4.83 45.83 -3.96
C ILE A 303 -3.92 47.00 -3.59
N ILE A 304 -4.42 47.90 -2.74
CA ILE A 304 -3.69 49.11 -2.31
C ILE A 304 -3.17 49.02 -0.87
N GLY A 305 -3.60 48.00 -0.11
CA GLY A 305 -3.11 47.75 1.24
C GLY A 305 -3.50 46.37 1.76
N ILE A 306 -2.69 45.85 2.68
CA ILE A 306 -2.92 44.58 3.38
C ILE A 306 -2.66 44.78 4.88
N GLU A 307 -3.53 44.21 5.69
CA GLU A 307 -3.36 44.01 7.13
C GLU A 307 -3.40 42.50 7.41
N ILE A 308 -2.47 42.00 8.24
CA ILE A 308 -2.39 40.59 8.62
C ILE A 308 -2.46 40.51 10.15
N VAL A 309 -3.49 39.88 10.70
CA VAL A 309 -3.72 39.82 12.15
C VAL A 309 -4.28 38.46 12.60
N PRO A 310 -3.80 37.89 13.73
CA PRO A 310 -4.54 36.89 14.48
C PRO A 310 -5.87 37.48 14.95
N SER A 311 -6.95 36.71 14.84
CA SER A 311 -8.31 37.24 15.00
C SER A 311 -9.30 36.21 15.55
N TRP A 312 -10.42 36.75 16.05
CA TRP A 312 -11.63 36.00 16.40
C TRP A 312 -12.74 36.36 15.42
N VAL A 313 -13.36 35.33 14.83
CA VAL A 313 -14.41 35.50 13.79
C VAL A 313 -15.64 34.67 14.11
N ARG A 314 -16.82 35.18 13.74
CA ARG A 314 -18.09 34.45 13.82
C ARG A 314 -18.52 34.06 12.42
N VAL A 315 -18.33 32.79 12.08
CA VAL A 315 -18.46 32.30 10.70
C VAL A 315 -19.77 31.53 10.52
N SER A 316 -20.51 31.89 9.48
CA SER A 316 -21.66 31.12 8.99
C SER A 316 -21.23 30.22 7.83
N ARG A 317 -21.58 28.94 7.87
CA ARG A 317 -21.25 27.98 6.82
C ARG A 317 -22.36 27.91 5.78
N LEU A 318 -21.99 28.00 4.50
CA LEU A 318 -22.89 27.94 3.36
C LEU A 318 -22.33 26.99 2.30
N SER A 319 -23.20 26.27 1.60
CA SER A 319 -22.79 25.64 0.34
C SER A 319 -22.71 26.67 -0.78
N TYR A 320 -21.94 26.36 -1.83
CA TYR A 320 -21.89 27.17 -3.05
C TYR A 320 -23.30 27.43 -3.63
N GLU A 321 -24.20 26.44 -3.60
CA GLU A 321 -25.58 26.58 -4.05
C GLU A 321 -26.40 27.50 -3.16
N GLN A 322 -26.19 27.46 -1.84
CA GLN A 322 -26.88 28.36 -0.91
C GLN A 322 -26.43 29.81 -1.15
N ALA A 323 -25.12 30.04 -1.27
CA ALA A 323 -24.56 31.36 -1.57
C ALA A 323 -25.00 31.90 -2.95
N GLU A 324 -25.18 31.02 -3.95
CA GLU A 324 -25.66 31.40 -5.29
C GLU A 324 -27.04 32.06 -5.25
N GLY A 325 -27.88 31.71 -4.26
CA GLY A 325 -29.19 32.30 -4.04
C GLY A 325 -29.18 33.67 -3.34
N MET A 326 -28.03 34.14 -2.85
CA MET A 326 -27.94 35.29 -1.94
C MET A 326 -27.30 36.54 -2.56
N PHE A 327 -26.99 36.56 -3.86
CA PHE A 327 -26.24 37.69 -4.46
C PHE A 327 -26.93 39.04 -4.49
N HIS A 328 -28.22 39.10 -4.17
CA HIS A 328 -28.95 40.37 -4.00
C HIS A 328 -28.91 40.88 -2.55
N ASP A 329 -28.37 40.09 -1.64
CA ASP A 329 -28.22 40.43 -0.23
C ASP A 329 -26.81 40.95 0.06
N LEU A 330 -26.69 41.84 1.04
CA LEU A 330 -25.38 42.21 1.58
C LEU A 330 -24.88 41.08 2.50
N PRO A 331 -23.58 40.72 2.47
CA PRO A 331 -22.50 41.36 1.69
C PRO A 331 -22.24 40.75 0.30
N PHE A 332 -23.01 39.76 -0.13
CA PHE A 332 -22.75 38.97 -1.34
C PHE A 332 -22.71 39.77 -2.64
N GLU A 333 -23.55 40.81 -2.77
CA GLU A 333 -23.50 41.72 -3.92
C GLU A 333 -22.13 42.41 -4.03
N GLY A 334 -21.60 42.87 -2.89
CA GLY A 334 -20.29 43.53 -2.82
C GLY A 334 -19.14 42.55 -3.09
N LEU A 335 -19.20 41.36 -2.52
CA LEU A 335 -18.22 40.29 -2.76
C LEU A 335 -18.18 39.89 -4.25
N LEU A 336 -19.34 39.75 -4.89
CA LEU A 336 -19.44 39.45 -6.31
C LEU A 336 -18.81 40.55 -7.17
N ARG A 337 -19.08 41.82 -6.85
CA ARG A 337 -18.47 42.97 -7.54
C ARG A 337 -16.95 42.94 -7.44
N LEU A 338 -16.39 42.71 -6.24
CA LEU A 338 -14.94 42.66 -6.05
C LEU A 338 -14.30 41.51 -6.83
N ALA A 339 -14.93 40.33 -6.82
CA ALA A 339 -14.47 39.18 -7.59
C ALA A 339 -14.45 39.46 -9.11
N GLN A 340 -15.51 40.07 -9.64
CA GLN A 340 -15.60 40.45 -11.05
C GLN A 340 -14.53 41.49 -11.44
N ASN A 341 -14.30 42.49 -10.61
CA ASN A 341 -13.26 43.50 -10.84
C ASN A 341 -11.87 42.85 -10.88
N ASN A 342 -11.56 41.98 -9.91
CA ASN A 342 -10.29 41.27 -9.88
C ASN A 342 -10.10 40.36 -11.11
N GLU A 343 -11.13 39.61 -11.48
CA GLU A 343 -11.11 38.74 -12.66
C GLU A 343 -10.85 39.56 -13.94
N ALA A 344 -11.53 40.70 -14.10
CA ALA A 344 -11.34 41.60 -15.23
C ALA A 344 -9.91 42.17 -15.27
N ARG A 345 -9.39 42.65 -14.13
CA ARG A 345 -8.01 43.14 -14.00
C ARG A 345 -7.00 42.06 -14.40
N ARG A 346 -7.17 40.84 -13.89
CA ARG A 346 -6.29 39.71 -14.21
C ARG A 346 -6.33 39.36 -15.70
N LYS A 347 -7.51 39.32 -16.32
CA LYS A 347 -7.67 39.10 -17.77
C LYS A 347 -7.00 40.19 -18.59
N GLN A 348 -7.12 41.46 -18.20
CA GLN A 348 -6.42 42.58 -18.84
C GLN A 348 -4.90 42.47 -18.74
N ASN A 349 -4.40 41.90 -17.63
CA ASN A 349 -2.99 41.60 -17.41
C ASN A 349 -2.53 40.26 -18.05
N GLY A 350 -3.35 39.66 -18.90
CA GLY A 350 -2.97 38.46 -19.68
C GLY A 350 -3.20 37.13 -18.97
N ALA A 351 -3.97 37.08 -17.88
CA ALA A 351 -4.34 35.82 -17.25
C ALA A 351 -5.16 34.94 -18.19
N VAL A 352 -4.84 33.64 -18.21
CA VAL A 352 -5.55 32.61 -18.98
C VAL A 352 -6.31 31.71 -18.02
N SER A 353 -7.58 31.44 -18.34
CA SER A 353 -8.41 30.49 -17.60
C SER A 353 -8.35 29.10 -18.27
N ILE A 354 -8.21 28.05 -17.48
CA ILE A 354 -8.34 26.65 -17.92
C ILE A 354 -9.56 26.08 -17.21
N GLU A 355 -10.72 26.24 -17.82
CA GLU A 355 -11.98 25.70 -17.33
C GLU A 355 -12.26 24.37 -18.00
N LEU A 356 -12.03 23.29 -17.26
CA LEU A 356 -12.36 21.92 -17.67
C LEU A 356 -13.56 21.43 -16.84
N PRO A 357 -14.42 20.58 -17.38
CA PRO A 357 -15.46 19.93 -16.59
C PRO A 357 -14.85 19.14 -15.43
N GLU A 358 -15.32 19.41 -14.22
CA GLU A 358 -14.92 18.72 -13.00
C GLU A 358 -16.01 17.77 -12.50
N ILE A 359 -15.58 16.68 -11.85
CA ILE A 359 -16.47 15.65 -11.31
C ILE A 359 -15.95 15.28 -9.92
N ASP A 360 -16.84 15.27 -8.94
CA ASP A 360 -16.59 14.68 -7.63
C ASP A 360 -16.94 13.18 -7.68
N VAL A 361 -15.99 12.33 -7.28
CA VAL A 361 -16.11 10.87 -7.34
C VAL A 361 -16.17 10.33 -5.92
N ARG A 362 -17.26 9.65 -5.57
CA ARG A 362 -17.48 9.09 -4.23
C ARG A 362 -17.80 7.61 -4.28
N VAL A 363 -17.60 6.94 -3.15
CA VAL A 363 -18.15 5.61 -2.88
C VAL A 363 -19.25 5.71 -1.84
N GLU A 364 -20.50 5.56 -2.29
CA GLU A 364 -21.71 5.63 -1.47
C GLU A 364 -22.39 4.25 -1.47
N ASP A 365 -22.66 3.70 -0.28
CA ASP A 365 -23.21 2.34 -0.12
C ASP A 365 -22.45 1.25 -0.92
N GLY A 366 -21.13 1.44 -1.08
CA GLY A 366 -20.27 0.55 -1.84
C GLY A 366 -20.37 0.67 -3.37
N LYS A 367 -21.00 1.73 -3.89
CA LYS A 367 -21.08 2.03 -5.32
C LYS A 367 -20.33 3.31 -5.64
N VAL A 368 -19.63 3.32 -6.78
CA VAL A 368 -18.98 4.54 -7.30
C VAL A 368 -20.07 5.46 -7.87
N VAL A 369 -20.14 6.68 -7.35
CA VAL A 369 -21.07 7.73 -7.76
C VAL A 369 -20.27 8.92 -8.29
N PHE A 370 -20.76 9.51 -9.38
CA PHE A 370 -20.15 10.66 -10.03
C PHE A 370 -21.08 11.86 -9.91
N HIS A 371 -20.63 12.91 -9.21
CA HIS A 371 -21.37 14.15 -9.02
C HIS A 371 -20.75 15.24 -9.90
N PRO A 372 -21.45 15.73 -10.94
CA PRO A 372 -20.94 16.83 -11.75
C PRO A 372 -20.76 18.09 -10.91
N VAL A 373 -19.56 18.68 -10.95
CA VAL A 373 -19.32 19.97 -10.29
C VAL A 373 -19.81 21.08 -11.22
N ARG A 374 -20.79 21.86 -10.75
CA ARG A 374 -21.33 23.00 -11.50
C ARG A 374 -20.40 24.19 -11.32
N SER A 375 -20.13 24.91 -12.40
CA SER A 375 -19.51 26.25 -12.33
C SER A 375 -20.56 27.24 -11.83
N LEU A 376 -20.35 27.76 -10.62
CA LEU A 376 -21.23 28.72 -9.95
C LEU A 376 -20.49 30.06 -9.74
N ARG A 377 -21.25 31.16 -9.65
CA ARG A 377 -20.66 32.48 -9.37
C ARG A 377 -20.15 32.54 -7.92
N SER A 378 -20.74 31.77 -7.03
CA SER A 378 -20.29 31.65 -5.63
C SER A 378 -18.88 31.06 -5.54
N GLN A 379 -18.54 30.09 -6.40
CA GLN A 379 -17.17 29.57 -6.53
C GLN A 379 -16.21 30.63 -7.06
N MET A 380 -16.64 31.46 -8.02
CA MET A 380 -15.84 32.58 -8.51
C MET A 380 -15.53 33.58 -7.40
N ILE A 381 -16.48 33.89 -6.51
CA ILE A 381 -16.25 34.79 -5.37
C ILE A 381 -15.11 34.27 -4.48
N VAL A 382 -15.22 33.02 -4.04
CA VAL A 382 -14.21 32.39 -3.18
C VAL A 382 -12.87 32.34 -3.90
N ARG A 383 -12.85 31.84 -5.15
CA ARG A 383 -11.65 31.77 -5.98
C ARG A 383 -10.92 33.11 -6.11
N GLU A 384 -11.63 34.17 -6.49
CA GLU A 384 -11.00 35.48 -6.68
C GLU A 384 -10.60 36.14 -5.34
N ALA A 385 -11.33 35.88 -4.26
CA ALA A 385 -10.93 36.31 -2.91
C ALA A 385 -9.62 35.65 -2.47
N MET A 386 -9.48 34.33 -2.65
CA MET A 386 -8.24 33.61 -2.36
C MET A 386 -7.08 34.08 -3.23
N LEU A 387 -7.32 34.38 -4.50
CA LEU A 387 -6.30 34.91 -5.41
C LEU A 387 -5.84 36.31 -5.00
N MET A 388 -6.76 37.18 -4.58
CA MET A 388 -6.40 38.50 -4.02
C MET A 388 -5.59 38.37 -2.73
N ALA A 389 -5.99 37.48 -1.82
CA ALA A 389 -5.23 37.23 -0.59
C ALA A 389 -3.82 36.71 -0.88
N GLY A 390 -3.68 35.73 -1.79
CA GLY A 390 -2.39 35.20 -2.21
C GLY A 390 -1.49 36.26 -2.84
N GLU A 391 -2.01 37.09 -3.75
CA GLU A 391 -1.27 38.22 -4.35
C GLU A 391 -0.81 39.22 -3.29
N ALA A 392 -1.70 39.58 -2.36
CA ALA A 392 -1.42 40.55 -1.32
C ALA A 392 -0.35 40.05 -0.33
N VAL A 393 -0.44 38.79 0.10
CA VAL A 393 0.52 38.13 0.99
C VAL A 393 1.87 37.98 0.31
N ALA A 394 1.91 37.55 -0.96
CA ALA A 394 3.16 37.48 -1.73
C ALA A 394 3.83 38.86 -1.84
N GLY A 395 3.05 39.90 -2.13
CA GLY A 395 3.55 41.28 -2.17
C GLY A 395 4.05 41.77 -0.80
N TYR A 396 3.37 41.40 0.29
CA TYR A 396 3.81 41.70 1.65
C TYR A 396 5.13 41.02 1.98
N ALA A 397 5.22 39.71 1.77
CA ALA A 397 6.42 38.92 2.04
C ALA A 397 7.65 39.46 1.28
N LEU A 398 7.49 39.81 0.00
CA LEU A 398 8.55 40.42 -0.79
C LEU A 398 9.03 41.78 -0.25
N ARG A 399 8.12 42.62 0.24
CA ARG A 399 8.49 43.92 0.82
C ARG A 399 9.21 43.78 2.16
N GLU A 400 8.77 42.83 2.98
CA GLU A 400 9.32 42.58 4.32
C GLU A 400 10.54 41.63 4.31
N GLY A 401 10.89 41.05 3.16
CA GLY A 401 12.00 40.10 3.04
C GLY A 401 11.72 38.74 3.69
N ILE A 402 10.46 38.32 3.71
CA ILE A 402 10.03 37.00 4.20
C ILE A 402 10.15 36.01 3.03
N PRO A 403 10.86 34.87 3.21
CA PRO A 403 11.21 33.94 2.12
C PRO A 403 10.04 33.14 1.54
#